data_AF-L0ILV4-F1
#
_entry.id   AF-L0ILV4-F1
#
_cell.length_a   1.000
_cell.length_b   1.000
_cell.length_c   1.000
_cell.angle_alpha   90.00
_cell.angle_beta   90.00
_cell.angle_gamma   90.00
#
_symmetry.space_group_name_H-M   'P 1'
#
loop_
_entity.id
_entity.type
_entity.pdbx_description
1 polymer ?
#
loop_
_entity_poly.entity_id
_entity_poly.type
_entity_poly.pdbx_seq_one_letter_code
_entity_poly.pdbx_strand_id
1 'polypeptide(L)'
;MFSISLKQRKIFYAMLSLVWIITAVYSMVNDTFTHGIEILVFGAFFIGGIALVQGYMIRMLKMYDKNLKKGINNNKKSHKNNHKRR
;
A
#
# COMPACT_ATOMS: atom_id res chain seq x y z
N MET A 1 -14.39 5.21 -0.70
CA MET A 1 -13.71 6.42 -0.15
C MET A 1 -12.32 6.12 0.43
N PHE A 2 -11.70 4.97 0.07
CA PHE A 2 -10.37 4.57 0.56
C PHE A 2 -9.33 4.79 -0.54
N SER A 3 -8.71 5.97 -0.59
CA SER A 3 -7.58 6.24 -1.48
C SER A 3 -6.42 6.77 -0.66
N ILE A 4 -5.55 5.86 -0.20
CA ILE A 4 -4.22 6.26 0.31
C ILE A 4 -3.50 7.00 -0.81
N SER A 5 -3.11 8.24 -0.55
CA SER A 5 -2.47 9.09 -1.55
C SER A 5 -1.12 8.49 -1.96
N LEU A 6 -0.83 8.52 -3.26
CA LEU A 6 0.48 8.10 -3.80
C LEU A 6 1.64 8.84 -3.13
N LYS A 7 1.42 10.11 -2.74
CA LYS A 7 2.40 10.93 -2.03
C LYS A 7 2.69 10.38 -0.63
N GLN A 8 1.65 10.02 0.13
CA GLN A 8 1.79 9.45 1.47
C GLN A 8 2.55 8.13 1.43
N ARG A 9 2.25 7.27 0.44
CA ARG A 9 2.95 6.00 0.28
C ARG A 9 4.43 6.16 -0.08
N LYS A 10 4.77 7.15 -0.91
CA LYS A 10 6.17 7.47 -1.22
C LYS A 10 6.92 7.95 0.04
N ILE A 11 6.30 8.82 0.83
CA ILE A 11 6.88 9.30 2.09
C ILE A 11 7.11 8.15 3.07
N PHE A 12 6.13 7.25 3.22
CA PHE A 12 6.26 6.06 4.04
C PHE A 12 7.47 5.20 3.64
N TYR A 13 7.61 4.88 2.35
CA TYR A 13 8.77 4.10 1.89
C TYR A 13 10.08 4.86 2.02
N ALA A 14 10.11 6.18 1.83
CA ALA A 14 11.32 6.97 2.04
C ALA A 14 11.78 6.92 3.50
N MET A 15 10.86 7.09 4.44
CA MET A 15 11.17 6.98 5.88
C MET A 15 11.60 5.56 6.25
N LEU A 16 10.90 4.55 5.72
CA LEU A 16 11.23 3.15 5.98
C LEU A 16 12.63 2.79 5.45
N SER A 17 12.95 3.19 4.22
CA SER A 17 14.28 3.02 3.64
C SER A 17 15.36 3.74 4.44
N LEU A 18 15.08 4.95 4.93
CA LEU A 18 16.03 5.73 5.71
C LEU A 18 16.44 5.00 7.00
N VAL A 19 15.49 4.35 7.69
CA VAL A 19 15.80 3.53 8.88
C VAL A 19 16.76 2.40 8.52
N TRP A 20 16.48 1.63 7.47
CA TRP A 20 17.34 0.53 7.03
C TRP A 20 18.75 0.99 6.62
N ILE A 21 18.84 2.13 5.93
CA ILE A 21 20.11 2.72 5.52
C ILE A 21 20.92 3.14 6.76
N ILE A 22 20.31 3.84 7.71
CA ILE A 22 21.01 4.26 8.94
C ILE A 22 21.49 3.06 9.73
N THR A 23 20.65 2.04 9.91
CA THR A 23 21.03 0.81 10.62
C THR A 23 22.17 0.07 9.91
N ALA A 24 22.11 -0.03 8.58
CA ALA A 24 23.18 -0.65 7.81
C ALA A 24 24.50 0.11 7.94
N VAL A 25 24.48 1.43 7.74
CA VAL A 25 25.69 2.28 7.87
C VAL A 25 26.27 2.18 9.28
N TYR A 26 25.41 2.18 10.30
CA TYR A 26 25.85 2.00 11.69
C TYR A 26 26.57 0.66 11.89
N SER A 27 26.02 -0.44 11.36
CA SER A 27 26.64 -1.77 11.49
C SER A 27 27.90 -1.90 10.64
N MET A 28 27.98 -1.26 9.46
CA MET A 28 29.22 -1.23 8.66
C MET A 28 30.39 -0.58 9.40
N VAL A 29 30.10 0.44 10.23
CA VAL A 29 31.10 1.20 10.98
C VAL A 29 31.45 0.54 12.31
N ASN A 30 30.48 -0.04 13.01
CA ASN A 30 30.68 -0.53 14.38
C ASN A 30 30.89 -2.05 14.50
N ASP A 31 30.45 -2.84 13.52
CA ASP A 31 30.63 -4.31 13.52
C ASP A 31 31.55 -4.74 12.37
N THR A 32 30.97 -5.09 11.22
CA THR A 32 31.68 -5.49 10.00
C THR A 32 30.94 -4.99 8.77
N PHE A 33 31.70 -4.63 7.75
CA PHE A 33 31.13 -4.12 6.49
C PHE A 33 30.16 -5.12 5.84
N THR A 34 30.47 -6.42 5.90
CA THR A 34 29.62 -7.50 5.37
C THR A 34 28.28 -7.56 6.09
N HIS A 35 28.25 -7.37 7.42
CA HIS A 35 27.01 -7.40 8.18
C HIS A 35 26.08 -6.23 7.83
N GLY A 36 26.65 -5.05 7.59
CA GLY A 36 25.88 -3.91 7.08
C GLY A 36 25.32 -4.14 5.67
N ILE A 37 26.03 -4.86 4.79
CA ILE A 37 25.50 -5.28 3.48
C ILE A 37 24.33 -6.26 3.66
N GLU A 38 24.46 -7.25 4.54
CA GLU A 38 23.37 -8.19 4.85
C GLU A 38 22.11 -7.44 5.32
N ILE A 39 22.27 -6.43 6.18
CA ILE A 39 21.17 -5.57 6.64
C ILE A 39 20.53 -4.79 5.47
N LEU A 40 21.33 -4.24 4.53
CA LEU A 40 20.77 -3.55 3.36
C LEU A 40 19.96 -4.49 2.47
N VAL A 41 20.50 -5.68 2.20
CA VAL A 41 19.84 -6.69 1.37
C VAL A 41 18.54 -7.13 2.04
N PHE A 42 18.58 -7.44 3.34
CA PHE A 42 17.40 -7.80 4.11
C PHE A 42 16.35 -6.67 4.09
N GLY A 43 16.77 -5.43 4.37
CA GLY A 43 15.90 -4.26 4.35
C GLY A 43 15.22 -4.04 3.00
N ALA A 44 15.95 -4.22 1.89
CA ALA A 44 15.40 -4.12 0.55
C ALA A 44 14.32 -5.20 0.29
N PHE A 45 14.58 -6.45 0.67
CA PHE A 45 13.59 -7.53 0.56
C PHE A 45 12.36 -7.29 1.44
N PHE A 46 12.58 -6.82 2.67
CA PHE A 46 11.51 -6.51 3.62
C PHE A 46 10.59 -5.40 3.09
N ILE A 47 11.16 -4.30 2.60
CA ILE A 47 10.40 -3.21 1.97
C ILE A 47 9.63 -3.72 0.75
N GLY A 48 10.26 -4.55 -0.08
CA GLY A 48 9.61 -5.19 -1.23
C GLY A 48 8.40 -6.05 -0.81
N GLY A 49 8.55 -6.86 0.25
CA GLY A 49 7.47 -7.67 0.81
C GLY A 49 6.31 -6.82 1.30
N ILE A 50 6.57 -5.76 2.07
CA ILE A 50 5.55 -4.80 2.51
C ILE A 50 4.84 -4.18 1.30
N ALA A 51 5.58 -3.80 0.26
CA ALA A 51 5.00 -3.18 -0.93
C ALA A 51 4.05 -4.10 -1.68
N LEU A 52 4.35 -5.39 -1.75
CA LEU A 52 3.47 -6.41 -2.33
C LEU A 52 2.17 -6.54 -1.52
N VAL A 53 2.28 -6.71 -0.19
CA VAL A 53 1.12 -6.83 0.71
C VAL A 53 0.24 -5.57 0.63
N GLN A 54 0.85 -4.39 0.70
CA GLN A 54 0.12 -3.13 0.61
C GLN A 54 -0.55 -2.98 -0.77
N GLY A 55 0.12 -3.41 -1.85
CA GLY A 55 -0.44 -3.44 -3.20
C GLY A 55 -1.68 -4.32 -3.30
N TYR A 56 -1.62 -5.52 -2.72
CA TYR A 56 -2.76 -6.45 -2.66
C TYR A 56 -3.95 -5.85 -1.90
N MET A 57 -3.71 -5.29 -0.71
CA MET A 57 -4.76 -4.69 0.12
C MET A 57 -5.46 -3.52 -0.57
N ILE A 58 -4.70 -2.64 -1.24
CA ILE A 58 -5.26 -1.52 -2.01
C ILE A 58 -6.13 -2.04 -3.15
N ARG A 59 -5.71 -3.10 -3.84
CA ARG A 59 -6.50 -3.71 -4.92
C ARG A 59 -7.81 -4.28 -4.37
N MET A 60 -7.76 -4.98 -3.25
CA MET A 60 -8.94 -5.54 -2.58
C MET A 60 -9.94 -4.43 -2.20
N LEU A 61 -9.47 -3.37 -1.54
CA LEU A 61 -10.27 -2.21 -1.16
C LEU A 61 -10.92 -1.53 -2.38
N LYS A 62 -10.19 -1.39 -3.49
CA LYS A 62 -10.74 -0.83 -4.73
C LYS A 62 -11.84 -1.71 -5.33
N MET A 63 -11.70 -3.03 -5.30
CA MET A 63 -12.74 -3.95 -5.79
C MET A 63 -13.99 -3.88 -4.89
N TYR A 64 -13.80 -3.82 -3.58
CA TYR A 64 -14.89 -3.66 -2.62
C TYR A 64 -15.67 -2.36 -2.85
N ASP A 65 -14.98 -1.22 -2.96
CA ASP A 65 -15.60 0.10 -3.21
C ASP A 65 -16.33 0.13 -4.57
N LYS A 66 -15.79 -0.52 -5.60
CA LYS A 66 -16.45 -0.68 -6.91
C LYS A 66 -17.74 -1.49 -6.81
N ASN A 67 -17.72 -2.62 -6.10
CA ASN A 67 -18.89 -3.49 -5.96
C ASN A 67 -20.01 -2.80 -5.16
N LEU A 68 -19.66 -2.09 -4.09
CA LEU A 68 -20.62 -1.28 -3.33
C LEU A 68 -21.24 -0.17 -4.18
N LYS A 69 -20.44 0.60 -4.92
CA LYS A 69 -20.95 1.64 -5.83
C LYS A 69 -21.86 1.07 -6.92
N LYS A 70 -21.54 -0.11 -7.45
CA LYS A 70 -22.36 -0.80 -8.44
C LYS A 70 -23.72 -1.21 -7.85
N GLY A 71 -23.74 -1.73 -6.63
CA GLY A 71 -24.98 -2.06 -5.90
C GLY A 71 -25.87 -0.83 -5.68
N ILE A 72 -25.29 0.28 -5.21
CA ILE A 72 -26.01 1.55 -5.00
C ILE A 72 -26.61 2.08 -6.31
N ASN A 73 -25.83 2.10 -7.40
CA ASN A 73 -26.31 2.60 -8.70
C ASN A 73 -27.41 1.72 -9.31
N ASN A 74 -27.32 0.39 -9.14
CA ASN A 74 -28.35 -0.53 -9.60
C ASN A 74 -29.67 -0.35 -8.84
N ASN A 75 -29.60 -0.14 -7.52
CA ASN A 75 -30.78 0.13 -6.70
C ASN A 75 -31.44 1.47 -7.09
N LYS A 76 -30.63 2.51 -7.32
CA LYS A 76 -31.12 3.82 -7.80
C LYS A 76 -31.82 3.74 -9.17
N LYS A 77 -31.30 2.92 -10.10
CA LYS A 77 -31.94 2.67 -11.41
C LYS A 77 -33.25 1.90 -11.29
N SER A 78 -33.31 0.89 -10.43
CA SER A 78 -34.54 0.13 -10.14
C SER A 78 -35.66 1.05 -9.62
N HIS A 79 -35.33 1.91 -8.66
CA HIS A 79 -36.29 2.85 -8.07
C HIS A 79 -36.82 3.90 -9.07
N LYS A 80 -35.96 4.39 -9.97
CA LYS A 80 -36.36 5.34 -11.04
C LYS A 80 -37.28 4.69 -12.08
N ASN A 81 -37.05 3.43 -12.43
CA ASN A 81 -37.90 2.70 -13.37
C ASN A 81 -39.28 2.36 -12.77
N ASN A 82 -39.36 2.03 -11.49
CA ASN A 82 -40.63 1.80 -10.81
C ASN A 82 -41.48 3.07 -10.69
N HIS A 83 -40.86 4.24 -10.52
CA HIS A 83 -41.61 5.50 -10.46
C HIS A 83 -42.13 5.97 -11.83
N LYS A 84 -41.46 5.62 -12.93
CA LYS A 84 -41.89 5.97 -14.30
C LYS A 84 -43.04 5.09 -14.83
N ARG A 85 -43.29 3.94 -14.18
CA ARG A 85 -44.37 3.00 -14.55
C ARG A 85 -45.67 3.23 -13.78
N ARG A 86 -45.69 4.17 -12.83
CA ARG A 86 -46.88 4.67 -12.13
C ARG A 86 -47.22 6.04 -12.66
#